data_AF-A0AAD4VMY6-F1
#
_entry.id   AF-A0AAD4VMY6-F1
#
_cell.length_a   1.000
_cell.length_b   1.000
_cell.length_c   1.000
_cell.angle_alpha   90.00
_cell.angle_beta   90.00
_cell.angle_gamma   90.00
#
_symmetry.space_group_name_H-M   'P 1'
#
loop_
_entity.id
_entity.type
_entity.pdbx_description
1 polymer ?
#
loop_
_entity_poly.entity_id
_entity_poly.type
_entity_poly.pdbx_seq_one_letter_code
_entity_poly.pdbx_strand_id
1 'polypeptide(L)'
;MFMEMELIVREEIERLVKAGFIRPAIYADWLANIVPVLKRKARAVRIYVDYRNLNEATPKDEYPMPMADLLVDGAAHNQMLSFMDGHARYN
;
A
#
# COMPACT_ATOMS: atom_id res chain seq x y z
N MET A 1 -6.15 -15.61 -20.90
CA MET A 1 -5.08 -14.96 -20.10
C MET A 1 -5.41 -13.49 -19.80
N PHE A 2 -5.62 -12.62 -20.79
CA PHE A 2 -6.02 -11.22 -20.55
C PHE A 2 -7.39 -11.08 -19.84
N MET A 3 -8.39 -11.82 -20.31
CA MET A 3 -9.76 -11.80 -19.78
C MET A 3 -9.88 -12.33 -18.34
N GLU A 4 -8.92 -13.13 -17.88
CA GLU A 4 -8.88 -13.66 -16.50
C GLU A 4 -8.32 -12.62 -15.52
N MET A 5 -7.34 -11.82 -15.94
CA MET A 5 -6.82 -10.73 -15.10
C MET A 5 -7.82 -9.59 -14.93
N GLU A 6 -8.54 -9.23 -15.99
CA GLU A 6 -9.57 -8.19 -15.92
C GLU A 6 -10.66 -8.54 -14.90
N LEU A 7 -11.09 -9.81 -14.88
CA LEU A 7 -12.06 -10.31 -13.91
C LEU A 7 -11.56 -10.18 -12.47
N ILE A 8 -10.32 -10.63 -12.21
CA ILE A 8 -9.72 -10.59 -10.87
C ILE A 8 -9.49 -9.15 -10.41
N VAL A 9 -9.08 -8.26 -11.32
CA VAL A 9 -8.93 -6.83 -11.03
C VAL A 9 -10.28 -6.22 -10.63
N ARG A 10 -11.35 -6.55 -11.35
CA ARG A 10 -12.70 -6.06 -11.03
C ARG A 10 -13.16 -6.55 -9.66
N GLU A 11 -13.00 -7.84 -9.36
CA GLU A 11 -13.34 -8.41 -8.05
C GLU A 11 -12.58 -7.73 -6.90
N GLU A 12 -11.29 -7.44 -7.09
CA GLU A 12 -10.48 -6.76 -6.09
C GLU A 12 -10.89 -5.29 -5.92
N ILE A 13 -11.23 -4.58 -7.00
CA ILE A 13 -11.78 -3.20 -6.93
C ILE A 13 -13.09 -3.20 -6.15
N GLU A 14 -14.01 -4.12 -6.44
CA GLU A 14 -15.29 -4.24 -5.72
C GLU A 14 -15.06 -4.51 -4.23
N ARG A 15 -14.08 -5.36 -3.88
CA ARG A 15 -13.68 -5.61 -2.50
C ARG A 15 -13.18 -4.35 -1.80
N LEU A 16 -12.33 -3.56 -2.46
CA LEU A 16 -11.79 -2.31 -1.92
C LEU A 16 -12.87 -1.23 -1.75
N VAL A 17 -13.83 -1.14 -2.68
CA VAL A 17 -14.99 -0.25 -2.56
C VAL A 17 -15.86 -0.67 -1.37
N LYS A 18 -16.15 -1.97 -1.23
CA LYS A 18 -16.98 -2.49 -0.12
C LYS A 18 -16.31 -2.29 1.24
N ALA A 19 -14.98 -2.34 1.30
CA ALA A 19 -14.20 -2.04 2.51
C ALA A 19 -14.16 -0.54 2.83
N GLY A 20 -14.55 0.34 1.90
CA GLY A 20 -14.51 1.79 2.06
C GLY A 20 -13.12 2.42 1.84
N PHE A 21 -12.14 1.64 1.36
CA PHE A 21 -10.78 2.15 1.09
C PHE A 21 -10.70 3.03 -0.15
N ILE A 22 -11.57 2.79 -1.14
CA ILE A 22 -11.65 3.60 -2.36
C ILE A 22 -13.10 3.94 -2.70
N ARG A 23 -13.28 4.97 -3.53
CA ARG A 23 -14.59 5.42 -4.04
C ARG A 23 -14.48 5.87 -5.50
N PRO A 24 -15.57 5.83 -6.28
CA PRO A 24 -15.60 6.42 -7.62
C PRO A 24 -15.27 7.91 -7.55
N ALA A 25 -14.36 8.36 -8.41
CA ALA A 25 -14.06 9.78 -8.62
C ALA A 25 -14.70 10.23 -9.95
N ILE A 26 -15.48 11.31 -9.90
CA ILE A 26 -16.07 11.93 -11.09
C ILE A 26 -15.29 13.23 -11.33
N TYR A 27 -14.81 13.45 -12.57
CA TYR A 27 -13.96 14.59 -12.95
C TYR A 27 -12.59 14.62 -12.27
N ALA A 28 -11.82 13.54 -12.39
CA ALA A 28 -10.45 13.50 -11.87
C ALA A 28 -9.49 14.26 -12.80
N ASP A 29 -8.78 15.26 -12.26
CA ASP A 29 -7.69 15.96 -12.96
C ASP A 29 -6.41 15.10 -13.07
N TRP A 30 -6.29 14.08 -12.21
CA TRP A 30 -5.15 13.18 -12.14
C TRP A 30 -5.59 11.74 -12.35
N LEU A 31 -4.85 11.01 -13.19
CA LEU A 31 -5.06 9.58 -13.44
C LEU A 31 -3.72 8.85 -13.30
N ALA A 32 -3.76 7.69 -12.64
CA ALA A 32 -2.62 6.79 -12.51
C ALA A 32 -2.99 5.39 -13.00
N ASN A 33 -2.03 4.69 -13.58
CA ASN A 33 -2.25 3.34 -14.08
C ASN A 33 -2.34 2.34 -12.92
N ILE A 34 -3.20 1.34 -13.07
CA ILE A 34 -3.21 0.17 -12.19
C ILE A 34 -2.26 -0.90 -12.73
N VAL A 35 -1.50 -1.52 -11.84
CA VAL A 35 -0.52 -2.56 -12.15
C VAL A 35 -0.89 -3.82 -11.36
N PRO A 36 -1.59 -4.79 -11.97
CA PRO A 36 -1.91 -6.05 -11.31
C PRO A 36 -0.65 -6.92 -11.19
N VAL A 37 -0.34 -7.35 -9.97
CA VAL A 37 0.81 -8.22 -9.69
C VAL A 37 0.33 -9.53 -9.07
N LEU A 38 0.67 -10.65 -9.71
CA LEU A 38 0.35 -11.99 -9.24
C LEU A 38 1.19 -12.35 -8.02
N LYS A 39 0.55 -12.78 -6.93
CA LYS A 39 1.28 -13.45 -5.85
C LYS A 39 1.65 -14.86 -6.27
N ARG A 40 2.91 -15.24 -6.06
CA ARG A 40 3.41 -16.59 -6.37
C ARG A 40 2.73 -17.74 -5.60
N LYS A 41 2.19 -17.48 -4.39
CA LYS A 41 1.77 -18.54 -3.44
C LYS A 41 0.25 -18.68 -3.23
N ALA A 42 -0.52 -17.72 -3.69
CA ALA A 42 -1.98 -17.77 -3.68
C ALA A 42 -2.42 -17.21 -5.03
N ARG A 43 -3.50 -17.72 -5.61
CA ARG A 43 -4.14 -17.16 -6.83
C ARG A 43 -4.77 -15.79 -6.56
N ALA A 44 -4.06 -14.96 -5.80
CA ALA A 44 -4.41 -13.64 -5.34
C ALA A 44 -3.57 -12.62 -6.11
N VAL A 45 -4.24 -11.56 -6.57
CA VAL A 45 -3.61 -10.42 -7.21
C VAL A 45 -3.48 -9.31 -6.19
N ARG A 46 -2.37 -8.57 -6.23
CA ARG A 46 -2.28 -7.25 -5.60
C ARG A 46 -2.43 -6.20 -6.69
N ILE A 47 -3.36 -5.26 -6.49
CA ILE A 47 -3.45 -4.08 -7.33
C ILE A 47 -2.48 -3.04 -6.77
N TYR A 48 -1.48 -2.68 -7.57
CA TYR A 48 -0.64 -1.51 -7.32
C TYR A 48 -1.14 -0.33 -8.17
N VAL A 49 -0.97 0.88 -7.67
CA VAL A 49 -1.21 2.11 -8.43
C VAL A 49 0.15 2.76 -8.70
N ASP A 50 0.40 3.12 -9.95
CA ASP A 50 1.65 3.74 -10.36
C ASP A 50 1.66 5.23 -10.00
N TYR A 51 2.11 5.53 -8.77
CA TYR A 51 2.17 6.88 -8.24
C TYR A 51 3.43 7.68 -8.64
N ARG A 52 4.24 7.23 -9.60
CA ARG A 52 5.51 7.92 -9.93
C ARG A 52 5.33 9.40 -10.24
N ASN A 53 4.42 9.74 -11.15
CA ASN A 53 4.14 11.13 -11.52
C ASN A 53 3.56 11.93 -10.34
N LEU A 54 2.74 11.30 -9.50
CA LEU A 54 2.16 11.95 -8.32
C LEU A 54 3.23 12.24 -7.26
N ASN A 55 4.14 11.30 -7.04
CA ASN A 55 5.23 11.44 -6.07
C ASN A 55 6.22 12.52 -6.49
N GLU A 56 6.45 12.71 -7.80
CA GLU A 56 7.29 13.80 -8.32
C GLU A 56 6.61 15.18 -8.20
N ALA A 57 5.28 15.24 -8.36
CA ALA A 57 4.51 16.47 -8.23
C ALA A 57 4.25 16.90 -6.78
N THR A 58 4.34 15.97 -5.83
CA THR A 58 4.04 16.21 -4.42
C THR A 58 5.29 16.67 -3.67
N PRO A 59 5.26 17.82 -2.97
CA PRO A 59 6.37 18.22 -2.10
C PRO A 59 6.66 17.14 -1.05
N LYS A 60 7.93 16.80 -0.86
CA LYS A 60 8.33 15.78 0.10
C LYS A 60 8.24 16.34 1.51
N ASP A 61 7.38 15.75 2.33
CA ASP A 61 7.32 16.00 3.77
C ASP A 61 8.32 15.06 4.48
N GLU A 62 9.48 15.60 4.87
CA GLU A 62 10.55 14.83 5.49
C GLU A 62 10.47 14.91 7.01
N TYR A 63 10.01 13.83 7.64
CA TYR A 63 10.17 13.62 9.07
C TYR A 63 11.50 12.92 9.36
N PRO A 64 12.26 13.35 10.39
CA PRO A 64 13.47 12.64 10.79
C PRO A 64 13.10 11.25 11.31
N MET A 65 13.44 10.22 10.54
CA MET A 65 13.31 8.84 10.99
C MET A 65 14.49 8.54 11.92
N PRO A 66 14.25 8.10 13.17
CA PRO A 66 15.34 7.72 14.06
C PRO A 66 16.14 6.56 13.45
N MET A 67 17.46 6.62 13.58
CA MET A 67 18.32 5.52 13.11
C MET A 67 17.96 4.23 13.85
N ALA A 68 17.90 3.12 13.12
CA ALA A 68 17.50 1.83 13.67
C ALA A 68 18.36 1.45 14.89
N ASP A 69 19.66 1.73 14.85
CA ASP A 69 20.58 1.47 15.96
C ASP A 69 20.20 2.25 17.23
N LEU A 70 19.80 3.52 17.09
CA LEU A 70 19.33 4.33 18.22
C LEU A 70 18.04 3.78 18.83
N LEU A 71 17.14 3.25 18.00
CA LEU A 71 15.91 2.60 18.48
C LEU A 71 16.21 1.29 19.23
N VAL A 72 17.15 0.50 18.72
CA VAL A 72 17.57 -0.77 19.33
C VAL A 72 18.29 -0.52 20.65
N ASP A 73 19.25 0.40 20.68
CA ASP A 73 20.00 0.77 21.88
C ASP A 73 19.07 1.34 22.96
N GLY A 74 18.11 2.19 22.58
CA GLY A 74 17.07 2.70 23.48
C GLY A 74 16.19 1.60 24.09
N ALA A 75 16.06 0.46 23.41
CA ALA A 75 15.26 -0.66 23.86
C ALA A 75 16.07 -1.74 24.62
N ALA A 76 17.40 -1.75 24.51
CA ALA A 76 18.30 -2.83 24.94
C ALA A 76 18.30 -3.11 26.46
N HIS A 77 17.87 -2.16 27.28
CA HIS A 77 17.84 -2.30 28.75
C HIS A 77 16.50 -2.75 29.32
N ASN A 78 15.54 -3.11 28.47
CA ASN A 78 14.24 -3.61 28.91
C ASN A 78 14.27 -5.12 29.12
N GLN A 79 13.66 -5.60 30.21
CA GLN A 79 13.59 -7.02 30.55
C GLN A 79 12.65 -7.81 29.61
N MET A 80 11.71 -7.13 28.95
CA MET A 80 10.77 -7.72 27.99
C MET A 80 10.52 -6.75 26.83
N LEU A 81 10.40 -7.30 25.64
CA LEU A 81 10.09 -6.59 24.39
C LEU A 81 8.89 -7.25 23.73
N SER A 82 7.91 -6.45 23.33
CA SER A 82 6.75 -6.88 22.52
C SER A 82 6.69 -6.07 21.24
N PHE A 83 6.55 -6.73 20.09
CA PHE A 83 6.47 -6.08 18.78
C PHE A 83 5.05 -6.11 18.25
N MET A 84 4.59 -4.98 17.71
CA MET A 84 3.33 -4.87 16.98
C MET A 84 3.64 -4.43 15.56
N ASP A 85 3.19 -5.21 14.57
CA ASP A 85 3.27 -4.81 13.17
C ASP A 85 1.99 -4.08 12.75
N GLY A 86 2.14 -2.85 12.27
CA GLY A 86 1.06 -2.02 11.76
C GLY A 86 0.67 -2.38 10.32
N HIS A 87 0.48 -3.67 10.04
CA HIS A 87 0.32 -4.21 8.67
C HIS A 87 -0.77 -3.51 7.83
N ALA A 88 -1.79 -2.96 8.48
CA ALA A 88 -2.92 -2.28 7.83
C ALA A 88 -2.94 -0.76 8.07
N ARG A 89 -1.85 -0.13 8.51
CA ARG A 89 -1.87 1.32 8.84
C ARG A 89 -2.31 2.24 7.69
N TYR A 90 -2.07 1.84 6.46
CA TYR A 90 -2.39 2.64 5.27
C TYR A 90 -3.78 2.38 4.70
N ASN A 91 -4.46 1.30 5.11
CA ASN A 91 -5.74 0.88 4.58
C ASN A 91 -6.78 0.81 5.68
#